data_AF-A0A937TMF0-F1
#
_entry.id   AF-A0A937TMF0-F1
#
_cell.length_a   1.000
_cell.length_b   1.000
_cell.length_c   1.000
_cell.angle_alpha   90.00
_cell.angle_beta   90.00
_cell.angle_gamma   90.00
#
_symmetry.space_group_name_H-M   'P 1'
#
loop_
_entity.id
_entity.type
_entity.pdbx_description
1 polymer ?
#
loop_
_entity_poly.entity_id
_entity_poly.type
_entity_poly.pdbx_seq_one_letter_code
_entity_poly.pdbx_strand_id
1 'polypeptide(L)' 'ILPVNETNLIIDENLNTKIYKINNRLRFICKEKDLRFIDIHPDFLNKNGEMDAEYTYDGVHLTEQGYILWAELVQEYL' A
#
# COMPACT_ATOMS: atom_id res chain seq x y z
N ILE A 1 -1.94 3.62 -3.05
CA ILE A 1 -0.63 3.82 -2.38
C ILE A 1 -0.49 2.71 -1.34
N LEU A 2 0.63 1.99 -1.34
CA LEU A 2 0.89 0.90 -0.39
C LEU A 2 1.09 1.41 1.04
N PRO A 3 0.87 0.57 2.07
CA PRO A 3 1.18 0.94 3.46
C PRO A 3 2.69 1.08 3.67
N VAL A 4 3.08 1.53 4.86
CA VAL A 4 4.46 1.45 5.38
C VAL A 4 4.47 0.57 6.63
N ASN A 5 5.63 0.04 7.00
CA ASN A 5 5.82 -0.63 8.29
C ASN A 5 6.34 0.42 9.28
N GLU A 6 5.45 1.08 10.02
CA GLU A 6 5.83 2.18 10.92
C GLU A 6 6.67 1.68 12.09
N THR A 7 6.45 0.44 12.52
CA THR A 7 7.31 -0.25 13.51
C THR A 7 8.79 -0.25 13.11
N ASN A 8 9.10 -0.32 11.82
CA ASN A 8 10.48 -0.26 11.31
C ASN A 8 11.00 1.17 11.08
N LEU A 9 10.14 2.18 11.20
CA LEU A 9 10.49 3.57 10.98
C LEU A 9 10.87 4.28 12.28
N ILE A 10 11.92 5.11 12.22
CA ILE A 10 12.33 5.99 13.33
C ILE A 10 11.52 7.30 13.28
N ILE A 11 10.24 7.24 12.90
CA ILE A 11 9.35 8.40 12.82
C ILE A 11 7.93 8.01 13.27
N ASP A 12 7.39 8.75 14.24
CA ASP A 12 5.98 8.64 14.66
C ASP A 12 5.17 9.73 13.96
N GLU A 13 4.70 9.42 12.75
CA GLU A 13 3.96 10.37 11.90
C GLU A 13 2.55 9.91 11.54
N ASN A 14 2.09 8.76 12.03
CA ASN A 14 0.83 8.12 11.64
C ASN A 14 0.65 8.12 10.09
N LEU A 15 1.71 7.75 9.38
CA LEU A 15 1.78 7.70 7.92
C LEU A 15 0.72 6.78 7.33
N ASN A 16 0.46 5.60 7.90
CA ASN A 16 -0.57 4.69 7.42
C ASN A 16 -1.97 5.32 7.49
N THR A 17 -2.25 6.12 8.53
CA THR A 17 -3.49 6.91 8.61
C THR A 17 -3.58 7.95 7.49
N LYS A 18 -2.47 8.65 7.19
CA LYS A 18 -2.41 9.62 6.08
C LYS A 18 -2.57 8.92 4.72
N ILE A 19 -1.90 7.79 4.51
CA ILE A 19 -1.97 6.96 3.31
C ILE A 19 -3.41 6.48 3.09
N TYR A 20 -4.09 5.98 4.13
CA TYR A 20 -5.49 5.55 4.03
C TYR A 20 -6.42 6.70 3.60
N LYS A 21 -6.24 7.91 4.17
CA LYS A 21 -6.99 9.10 3.75
C LYS A 21 -6.73 9.46 2.28
N ILE A 22 -5.48 9.37 1.82
CA ILE A 22 -5.11 9.64 0.44
C ILE A 22 -5.72 8.60 -0.50
N ASN A 23 -5.61 7.29 -0.19
CA ASN A 23 -6.21 6.22 -1.00
C ASN A 23 -7.73 6.40 -1.14
N ASN A 24 -8.42 6.76 -0.06
CA ASN A 24 -9.86 7.05 -0.13
C ASN A 24 -10.17 8.25 -1.03
N ARG A 25 -9.37 9.31 -0.94
CA ARG A 25 -9.53 10.47 -1.83
C ARG A 25 -9.25 10.12 -3.29
N LEU A 26 -8.23 9.31 -3.57
CA LEU A 26 -7.92 8.83 -4.92
C LEU A 26 -9.06 7.97 -5.47
N ARG A 27 -9.61 7.03 -4.68
CA ARG A 27 -10.77 6.23 -5.08
C ARG A 27 -11.95 7.10 -5.46
N PHE A 28 -12.25 8.15 -4.68
CA PHE A 28 -13.31 9.10 -5.01
C PHE A 28 -13.03 9.84 -6.32
N ILE A 29 -11.81 10.37 -6.50
CA ILE A 29 -11.43 11.08 -7.73
C ILE A 29 -11.52 10.17 -8.96
N CYS A 30 -11.06 8.92 -8.85
CA CYS A 30 -11.16 7.95 -9.92
C CYS A 30 -12.62 7.69 -10.30
N LYS A 31 -13.51 7.50 -9.30
CA LYS A 31 -14.95 7.34 -9.54
C LYS A 31 -15.56 8.54 -10.26
N GLU A 32 -15.27 9.76 -9.82
CA GLU A 32 -15.77 11.00 -10.45
C GLU A 32 -15.28 11.19 -11.90
N LYS A 33 -14.13 10.61 -12.23
CA LYS A 33 -13.50 10.72 -13.56
C LYS A 33 -13.74 9.51 -14.45
N ASP A 34 -14.56 8.56 -14.04
CA ASP A 34 -14.77 7.27 -14.72
C ASP A 34 -13.44 6.52 -14.98
N LEU A 35 -12.55 6.55 -13.99
CA LEU A 35 -11.28 5.84 -13.99
C LEU A 35 -11.33 4.64 -13.05
N ARG A 36 -10.67 3.54 -13.42
CA ARG A 36 -10.47 2.39 -12.53
C ARG A 36 -9.39 2.71 -11.50
N PHE A 37 -9.73 2.59 -10.21
CA PHE A 37 -8.75 2.62 -9.12
C PHE A 37 -8.31 1.18 -8.83
N ILE A 38 -7.04 0.87 -9.12
CA ILE A 38 -6.43 -0.41 -8.76
C ILE A 38 -6.00 -0.33 -7.30
N ASP A 39 -6.71 -1.04 -6.43
CA ASP A 39 -6.45 -1.04 -5.00
C ASP A 39 -5.84 -2.36 -4.55
N ILE A 40 -4.51 -2.37 -4.48
CA ILE A 40 -3.71 -3.49 -3.97
C ILE A 40 -3.18 -3.22 -2.56
N HIS A 41 -3.63 -2.14 -1.90
CA HIS A 41 -3.16 -1.78 -0.56
C HIS A 41 -3.49 -2.86 0.50
N PRO A 42 -4.70 -3.47 0.54
CA PRO A 42 -5.04 -4.45 1.55
C PRO A 42 -4.17 -5.71 1.53
N ASP A 43 -3.66 -6.09 0.35
CA ASP A 43 -2.85 -7.30 0.16
C ASP A 43 -1.47 -7.22 0.81
N PHE A 44 -1.02 -6.01 1.15
CA PHE A 44 0.26 -5.76 1.83
C PHE A 44 0.12 -5.58 3.34
N LEU A 45 -1.10 -5.62 3.88
CA LEU A 45 -1.34 -5.35 5.30
C LEU A 45 -1.08 -6.58 6.16
N ASN A 46 -0.32 -6.39 7.23
CA ASN A 46 -0.28 -7.32 8.34
C ASN A 46 -1.49 -7.12 9.28
N LYS A 47 -1.57 -7.94 10.34
CA LYS A 47 -2.65 -7.89 11.34
C LYS A 47 -2.77 -6.57 12.12
N ASN A 48 -1.72 -5.75 12.12
CA ASN A 48 -1.69 -4.44 12.77
C ASN A 48 -2.13 -3.31 11.83
N GLY A 49 -2.40 -3.61 10.55
CA GLY A 49 -2.72 -2.60 9.54
C GLY A 49 -1.49 -1.85 9.02
N GLU A 50 -0.30 -2.44 9.15
CA GLU A 50 0.96 -1.93 8.58
C GLU A 50 1.43 -2.80 7.42
N MET A 51 2.44 -2.35 6.66
CA MET A 51 3.07 -3.21 5.66
C MET A 51 3.67 -4.45 6.33
N ASP A 52 3.34 -5.64 5.83
CA ASP A 52 3.94 -6.88 6.30
C ASP A 52 5.46 -6.83 6.14
N ALA A 53 6.18 -7.29 7.16
CA ALA A 53 7.64 -7.27 7.20
C ALA A 53 8.25 -8.18 6.12
N GLU A 54 7.51 -9.20 5.65
CA GLU A 54 7.94 -10.00 4.50
C GLU A 54 8.05 -9.18 3.21
N TYR A 55 7.29 -8.09 3.10
CA TYR A 55 7.19 -7.29 1.88
C TYR A 55 8.03 -6.02 1.90
N THR A 56 8.83 -5.75 2.94
CA THR A 56 9.69 -4.55 2.98
C THR A 56 11.03 -4.73 3.69
N TYR A 57 12.07 -4.06 3.18
CA TYR A 57 13.40 -4.08 3.79
C TYR A 57 13.54 -3.09 4.94
N ASP A 58 12.99 -1.89 4.78
CA ASP A 58 13.22 -0.74 5.66
C ASP A 58 11.92 -0.09 6.16
N GLY A 59 10.79 -0.73 5.88
CA GLY A 59 9.46 -0.22 6.19
C GLY A 59 8.85 0.66 5.10
N VAL A 60 9.55 0.94 4.00
CA VAL A 60 9.04 1.72 2.86
C VAL A 60 9.22 0.98 1.53
N HIS A 61 10.42 0.49 1.26
CA HIS A 61 10.76 -0.12 -0.02
C HIS A 61 10.44 -1.61 -0.02
N LEU A 62 9.89 -2.09 -1.13
CA LEU A 62 9.49 -3.49 -1.27
C LEU A 62 10.70 -4.44 -1.28
N THR A 63 10.51 -5.62 -0.68
CA THR A 63 11.38 -6.78 -0.87
C THR A 63 11.19 -7.40 -2.26
N GLU A 64 12.00 -8.41 -2.60
CA GLU A 64 11.77 -9.23 -3.79
C GLU A 64 10.37 -9.86 -3.76
N GLN A 65 9.97 -10.45 -2.64
CA GLN A 65 8.65 -11.02 -2.43
C GLN A 65 7.55 -9.96 -2.60
N GLY A 66 7.77 -8.75 -2.08
CA GLY A 66 6.85 -7.63 -2.25
C GLY A 66 6.66 -7.23 -3.72
N TYR A 67 7.74 -7.23 -4.51
CA TYR A 67 7.64 -6.95 -5.95
C TYR A 67 6.97 -8.07 -6.74
N ILE A 68 7.16 -9.34 -6.36
CA ILE A 68 6.45 -10.47 -6.98
C ILE A 68 4.94 -10.32 -6.76
N LEU A 69 4.50 -10.13 -5.51
CA LEU A 69 3.09 -9.91 -5.18
C LEU A 69 2.54 -8.68 -5.92
N TRP A 70 3.28 -7.57 -5.90
CA TRP A 70 2.88 -6.35 -6.61
C TRP A 70 2.66 -6.61 -8.10
N ALA A 71 3.58 -7.32 -8.76
CA ALA A 71 3.49 -7.62 -10.18
C ALA A 71 2.30 -8.53 -10.49
N GLU A 72 2.09 -9.59 -9.70
CA GLU A 72 0.95 -10.50 -9.84
C GLU A 72 -0.39 -9.76 -9.76
N LEU A 73 -0.57 -8.92 -8.72
CA LEU A 73 -1.80 -8.18 -8.52
C LEU A 73 -2.05 -7.14 -9.62
N VAL A 74 -1.01 -6.45 -10.10
CA VAL A 74 -1.15 -5.45 -11.18
C VAL A 74 -1.41 -6.12 -12.54
N GLN A 75 -0.83 -7.30 -12.78
CA GLN A 75 -0.98 -8.03 -14.04
C GLN A 75 -2.44 -8.43 -14.33
N GLU A 76 -3.29 -8.56 -13.31
CA GLU A 76 -4.73 -8.82 -13.49
C GLU A 76 -5.48 -7.68 -14.23
N TYR A 77 -4.85 -6.52 -14.38
CA TYR A 77 -5.44 -5.31 -14.95
C TYR A 77 -4.82 -4.88 -16.29
N LEU A 78 -3.82 -5.62 -16.79
CA LEU A 78 -3.14 -5.39 -18.08
C LEU A 78 -3.67 -6.32 -19.16
#